data_AF-A0AB74AU81-F1
#
_entry.id   AF-A0AB74AU81-F1
#
_cell.length_a   1.000
_cell.length_b   1.000
_cell.length_c   1.000
_cell.angle_alpha   90.00
_cell.angle_beta   90.00
_cell.angle_gamma   90.00
#
_symmetry.space_group_name_H-M   'P 1'
#
loop_
_entity.id
_entity.type
_entity.pdbx_description
1 polymer ?
#
loop_
_entity_poly.entity_id
_entity_poly.type
_entity_poly.pdbx_seq_one_letter_code
_entity_poly.pdbx_strand_id
1 'polypeptide(L)' 'MDENRQSYGVEPICKVLPIAPSTYYRYTAQQADPSQQSARAQRDQQLGEHIQRVWDEHFQVYGVRKVWR' A
#
# COMPACT_ATOMS: atom_id res chain seq x y z
N MET A 1 -5.15 -8.97 2.24
CA MET A 1 -4.39 -10.25 2.33
C MET A 1 -4.76 -11.10 3.54
N ASP A 2 -5.48 -10.56 4.53
CA ASP A 2 -5.76 -11.27 5.79
C ASP A 2 -7.08 -12.05 5.83
N GLU A 3 -7.93 -11.89 4.82
CA GLU A 3 -9.26 -12.53 4.75
C GLU A 3 -9.19 -14.05 4.92
N ASN A 4 -8.14 -14.68 4.40
CA ASN A 4 -7.92 -16.12 4.45
C ASN A 4 -7.03 -16.58 5.62
N ARG A 5 -6.48 -15.65 6.41
CA ARG A 5 -5.51 -15.96 7.47
C ARG A 5 -6.10 -16.83 8.56
N GLN A 6 -7.35 -16.57 8.96
CA GLN A 6 -8.01 -17.29 10.04
C GLN A 6 -8.32 -18.76 9.66
N SER A 7 -8.65 -19.00 8.39
CA SER A 7 -9.05 -20.33 7.91
C SER A 7 -7.87 -21.22 7.53
N TYR A 8 -6.79 -20.64 6.98
CA TYR A 8 -5.69 -21.41 6.38
C TYR A 8 -4.32 -21.14 7.03
N GLY A 9 -4.19 -20.12 7.87
CA GLY A 9 -2.89 -19.66 8.36
C GLY A 9 -2.04 -18.98 7.28
N VAL A 10 -0.84 -18.54 7.66
CA VAL A 10 0.01 -17.71 6.80
C VAL A 10 0.79 -18.51 5.76
N GLU A 11 1.29 -19.70 6.13
CA GLU A 11 2.12 -20.52 5.24
C GLU A 11 1.41 -20.97 3.95
N PRO A 12 0.16 -21.47 3.98
CA PRO A 12 -0.54 -21.85 2.75
C PRO A 12 -0.80 -20.66 1.83
N ILE A 13 -1.10 -19.49 2.39
CA ILE A 13 -1.29 -18.24 1.61
C ILE A 13 0.02 -17.84 0.92
N CYS A 14 1.13 -17.87 1.66
CA CYS A 14 2.45 -17.55 1.15
C CYS A 14 2.89 -18.51 0.02
N LYS A 15 2.49 -19.79 0.11
CA LYS A 15 2.75 -20.79 -0.93
C LYS A 15 1.99 -20.53 -2.23
N VAL A 16 0.75 -20.01 -2.15
CA VAL A 16 -0.07 -19.68 -3.32
C VAL A 16 0.33 -18.36 -3.97
N LEU A 17 0.77 -17.38 -3.18
CA LEU A 17 1.25 -16.06 -3.65
C LEU A 17 2.75 -16.01 -3.98
N PRO A 18 3.39 -17.17 -4.18
CA PRO A 18 4.82 -17.45 -3.93
C PRO A 18 5.64 -16.33 -3.25
N ILE A 19 5.30 -15.99 -2.00
CA ILE A 19 6.07 -15.07 -1.17
C ILE A 19 6.66 -15.79 0.05
N ALA A 20 7.74 -15.25 0.61
CA ALA A 20 8.26 -15.76 1.87
C ALA A 20 7.36 -15.32 3.05
N PRO A 21 7.12 -16.17 4.07
CA PRO A 21 6.38 -15.79 5.27
C PRO A 21 6.96 -14.56 6.00
N SER A 22 8.28 -14.38 5.96
CA SER A 22 8.95 -13.19 6.51
C SER A 22 8.53 -11.91 5.79
N THR A 23 8.28 -11.98 4.48
CA THR A 23 7.78 -10.84 3.70
C THR A 23 6.34 -10.51 4.06
N TYR A 24 5.50 -11.52 4.28
CA TYR A 24 4.14 -11.32 4.79
C TYR A 24 4.17 -10.60 6.14
N TYR A 25 4.94 -11.09 7.12
CA TYR A 25 4.98 -10.46 8.44
C TYR A 25 5.56 -9.04 8.40
N ARG A 26 6.61 -8.81 7.60
CA ARG A 26 7.16 -7.46 7.38
C ARG A 26 6.10 -6.52 6.81
N TYR A 27 5.31 -6.97 5.84
CA TYR A 27 4.23 -6.19 5.27
C TYR A 27 3.13 -5.88 6.32
N THR A 28 2.73 -6.87 7.12
CA THR A 28 1.75 -6.63 8.19
C THR A 28 2.26 -5.64 9.25
N ALA A 29 3.55 -5.70 9.60
CA ALA A 29 4.16 -4.75 10.53
C ALA A 29 4.19 -3.32 9.97
N GLN A 30 4.53 -3.16 8.69
CA GLN A 30 4.52 -1.88 7.98
C GLN A 30 3.11 -1.26 7.81
N GLN A 31 2.05 -2.08 7.83
CA GLN A 31 0.68 -1.58 7.84
C GLN A 31 0.21 -1.19 9.24
N ALA A 32 0.62 -1.91 10.27
CA ALA A 32 0.29 -1.58 11.65
C ALA A 32 1.05 -0.32 12.14
N ASP A 33 2.29 -0.16 11.70
CA ASP A 33 3.14 0.99 12.01
C ASP A 33 3.73 1.58 10.72
N PRO A 34 3.12 2.65 10.17
CA PRO A 34 3.62 3.33 8.98
C PRO A 34 5.05 3.89 9.13
N SER A 35 5.55 4.09 10.35
CA SER A 35 6.92 4.58 10.57
C SER A 35 7.98 3.53 10.20
N GLN A 36 7.62 2.25 10.16
CA GLN A 36 8.49 1.15 9.71
C GLN A 36 8.63 1.06 8.19
N GLN A 37 7.86 1.86 7.45
CA GLN A 37 8.01 1.95 6.02
C GLN A 37 9.27 2.73 5.64
N SER A 38 9.80 2.46 4.45
CA SER A 38 10.94 3.24 3.94
C SER A 38 10.59 4.74 3.85
N ALA A 39 11.61 5.60 3.98
CA ALA A 39 11.44 7.05 3.83
C ALA A 39 10.87 7.45 2.45
N ARG A 40 11.01 6.60 1.43
CA ARG A 40 10.36 6.80 0.12
C ARG A 40 8.86 6.53 0.21
N ALA A 41 8.47 5.38 0.75
CA ALA A 41 7.06 4.99 0.87
C ALA A 41 6.24 5.98 1.72
N GLN A 42 6.81 6.49 2.82
CA GLN A 42 6.16 7.51 3.65
C GLN A 42 5.91 8.81 2.86
N ARG A 43 6.88 9.25 2.06
CA ARG A 43 6.73 10.43 1.19
C ARG A 43 5.71 10.19 0.07
N ASP A 44 5.74 9.01 -0.52
CA ASP A 44 4.81 8.64 -1.59
C ASP A 44 3.36 8.61 -1.07
N GLN A 45 3.14 8.17 0.18
CA GLN A 45 1.82 8.24 0.83
C GLN A 45 1.34 9.70 0.96
N GLN A 46 2.19 10.59 1.48
CA GLN A 46 1.85 12.02 1.61
C GLN A 46 1.57 12.68 0.25
N LEU A 47 2.39 12.39 -0.76
CA LEU A 47 2.19 12.89 -2.11
C LEU A 47 0.90 12.34 -2.73
N GLY A 48 0.58 11.07 -2.49
CA GLY A 48 -0.65 10.44 -2.95
C GLY A 48 -1.90 11.17 -2.48
N GLU A 49 -1.95 11.57 -1.20
CA GLU A 49 -3.07 12.36 -0.65
C GLU A 49 -3.23 13.71 -1.36
N HIS A 50 -2.13 14.39 -1.67
CA HIS A 50 -2.17 15.65 -2.42
C HIS A 50 -2.61 15.47 -3.87
N ILE A 51 -2.14 14.42 -4.53
CA ILE A 51 -2.53 14.05 -5.90
C ILE A 51 -4.04 13.76 -5.94
N GLN A 52 -4.54 12.98 -4.98
CA GLN A 52 -5.95 12.64 -4.87
C GLN A 52 -6.80 13.90 -4.69
N ARG A 53 -6.40 14.80 -3.79
CA ARG A 53 -7.08 16.08 -3.56
C ARG A 53 -7.20 16.91 -4.84
N VAL A 54 -6.10 17.10 -5.57
CA VAL A 54 -6.12 17.88 -6.83
C VAL A 54 -6.99 17.19 -7.88
N TRP A 55 -6.95 15.86 -7.96
CA TRP A 55 -7.78 15.11 -8.90
C TRP A 55 -9.27 15.25 -8.59
N ASP A 56 -9.66 15.17 -7.32
CA ASP A 56 -11.05 15.32 -6.88
C ASP A 56 -11.55 16.78 -7.02
N GLU A 57 -10.73 17.78 -6.67
CA GLU A 57 -11.02 19.21 -6.87
C GLU A 57 -11.31 19.54 -8.34
N HIS A 58 -10.69 18.80 -9.26
CA HIS A 58 -10.88 18.96 -10.70
C HIS A 58 -11.79 17.90 -11.32
N PHE A 59 -12.76 17.35 -10.58
CA PHE A 59 -13.77 16.40 -11.09
C PHE A 59 -13.16 15.24 -11.89
N GLN A 60 -11.96 14.81 -11.49
CA GLN A 60 -11.26 13.68 -12.07
C GLN A 60 -10.86 13.83 -13.55
N VAL A 61 -11.08 15.01 -14.16
CA VAL A 61 -10.70 15.27 -15.58
C VAL A 61 -9.22 15.60 -15.76
N TYR A 62 -8.48 15.83 -14.67
CA TYR A 62 -7.05 16.09 -14.73
C TYR A 62 -6.26 14.79 -14.78
N GLY A 63 -5.67 14.50 -15.95
CA GLY A 63 -4.70 13.42 -16.09
C GLY A 63 -3.35 13.76 -15.44
N VAL A 64 -2.46 12.76 -15.37
CA VAL A 64 -1.14 12.80 -14.73
C VAL A 64 -0.41 14.14 -14.93
N ARG A 65 -0.23 14.60 -16.17
CA ARG A 65 0.53 15.83 -16.45
C ARG A 65 -0.04 17.10 -15.80
N LYS A 66 -1.34 17.16 -15.56
CA LYS A 66 -1.99 18.32 -14.91
C LYS A 66 -1.96 18.24 -13.39
N VAL A 67 -1.97 17.02 -12.83
CA VAL A 67 -1.91 16.81 -11.39
C VAL A 67 -0.49 16.96 -10.85
N TRP A 68 0.52 16.62 -11.65
CA TRP A 68 1.94 16.67 -11.28
C TRP A 68 2.64 18.00 -11.59
N ARG A 69 1.90 19.06 -11.92
CA ARG A 69 2.45 20.37 -12.25
C ARG A 69 2.24 21.34 -11.10
#